data_AF-A0A7S2YRZ1-F1
#
_entry.id   AF-A0A7S2YRZ1-F1
#
_cell.length_a   1.000
_cell.length_b   1.000
_cell.length_c   1.000
_cell.angle_alpha   90.00
_cell.angle_beta   90.00
_cell.angle_gamma   90.00
#
_symmetry.space_group_name_H-M   'P 1'
#
loop_
_entity.id
_entity.type
_entity.pdbx_description
1 polymer ?
#
loop_
_entity_poly.entity_id
_entity_poly.type
_entity_poly.pdbx_seq_one_letter_code
_entity_poly.pdbx_strand_id
1 'polypeptide(L)'
;AILAMLPGLLESYKTETALVRRLTSLPKYFLPSVLSTPAQKKHFSDLLEQLSSLFRSATDEKVLCNCCLSLTLLAKGEHTRSSEAFVVLKRDTSAVCDEVMRSLEEKADLEDQKESSDVELSFGQALLRLSVI
;
A
#
# COMPACT_ATOMS: atom_id res chain seq x y z
N ALA A 1 -11.69 -14.12 -12.49
CA ALA A 1 -12.37 -14.48 -11.23
C ALA A 1 -11.68 -13.84 -10.02
N ILE A 2 -10.46 -14.24 -9.65
CA ILE A 2 -9.79 -13.73 -8.43
C ILE A 2 -9.55 -12.21 -8.47
N LEU A 3 -9.08 -11.65 -9.59
CA LEU A 3 -8.85 -10.19 -9.72
C LEU A 3 -10.09 -9.35 -9.34
N ALA A 4 -11.30 -9.80 -9.71
CA ALA A 4 -12.54 -9.10 -9.41
C ALA A 4 -12.98 -9.26 -7.94
N MET A 5 -12.65 -10.38 -7.31
CA MET A 5 -13.08 -10.69 -5.94
C MET A 5 -12.08 -10.19 -4.88
N LEU A 6 -10.80 -10.10 -5.23
CA LEU A 6 -9.71 -9.81 -4.29
C LEU A 6 -9.92 -8.51 -3.50
N PRO A 7 -10.37 -7.39 -4.09
CA PRO A 7 -10.64 -6.17 -3.32
C PRO A 7 -11.72 -6.39 -2.25
N GLY A 8 -12.81 -7.07 -2.59
CA GLY A 8 -13.89 -7.39 -1.65
C GLY A 8 -13.45 -8.37 -0.55
N LEU A 9 -12.56 -9.31 -0.87
CA LEU A 9 -11.97 -10.21 0.14
C LEU A 9 -11.06 -9.44 1.11
N LEU A 10 -10.21 -8.54 0.61
CA LEU A 10 -9.35 -7.71 1.46
C LEU A 10 -10.18 -6.85 2.42
N GLU A 11 -11.30 -6.30 1.96
CA GLU A 11 -12.20 -5.52 2.81
C GLU A 11 -12.90 -6.39 3.85
N SER A 12 -13.43 -7.56 3.43
CA SER A 12 -14.18 -8.46 4.31
C SER A 12 -13.33 -9.01 5.45
N TYR A 13 -12.04 -9.26 5.19
CA TYR A 13 -11.11 -9.85 6.15
C TYR A 13 -10.12 -8.84 6.76
N LYS A 14 -10.38 -7.53 6.65
CA LYS A 14 -9.41 -6.49 7.05
C LYS A 14 -8.93 -6.57 8.51
N THR A 15 -9.73 -7.14 9.41
CA THR A 15 -9.40 -7.34 10.82
C THR A 15 -8.61 -8.63 11.07
N GLU A 16 -8.56 -9.55 10.10
CA GLU A 16 -7.89 -10.85 10.20
C GLU A 16 -6.49 -10.79 9.57
N THR A 17 -5.52 -10.24 10.30
CA THR A 17 -4.15 -10.00 9.78
C THR A 17 -3.53 -11.22 9.10
N ALA A 18 -3.76 -12.43 9.62
CA ALA A 18 -3.24 -13.67 9.02
C ALA A 18 -3.79 -13.94 7.61
N LEU A 19 -5.07 -13.66 7.38
CA LEU A 19 -5.70 -13.78 6.06
C LEU A 19 -5.28 -12.64 5.15
N VAL A 20 -5.28 -11.40 5.66
CA VAL A 20 -4.85 -10.23 4.88
C VAL A 20 -3.44 -10.42 4.33
N ARG A 21 -2.49 -10.90 5.15
CA ARG A 21 -1.12 -11.24 4.70
C ARG A 21 -1.12 -12.22 3.52
N ARG A 22 -2.00 -13.22 3.51
CA ARG A 22 -2.09 -14.19 2.40
C ARG A 22 -2.70 -13.53 1.17
N LEU A 23 -3.79 -12.80 1.33
CA LEU A 23 -4.52 -12.14 0.24
C LEU A 23 -3.67 -11.08 -0.47
N THR A 24 -2.93 -10.25 0.29
CA THR A 24 -2.04 -9.22 -0.29
C THR A 24 -0.85 -9.79 -1.03
N SER A 25 -0.54 -11.08 -0.87
CA SER A 25 0.53 -11.75 -1.62
C SER A 25 0.10 -12.27 -2.99
N LEU A 26 -1.20 -12.28 -3.30
CA LEU A 26 -1.75 -12.87 -4.53
C LEU A 26 -1.47 -12.09 -5.83
N PRO A 27 -1.41 -10.73 -5.85
CA PRO A 27 -1.23 -9.99 -7.10
C PRO A 27 0.00 -10.39 -7.92
N LYS A 28 1.08 -10.87 -7.28
CA LYS A 28 2.30 -11.34 -7.96
C LYS A 28 2.10 -12.55 -8.87
N TYR A 29 0.97 -13.26 -8.74
CA TYR A 29 0.65 -14.41 -9.58
C TYR A 29 -0.28 -14.07 -10.75
N PHE A 30 -0.67 -12.81 -10.91
CA PHE A 30 -1.52 -12.41 -12.04
C PHE A 30 -0.74 -12.36 -13.34
N LEU A 31 -1.32 -12.97 -14.37
CA LEU A 31 -0.72 -13.02 -15.69
C LEU A 31 -0.89 -11.67 -16.40
N PRO A 32 0.16 -11.10 -17.01
CA PRO A 32 0.08 -9.82 -17.73
C PRO A 32 -0.99 -9.79 -18.83
N SER A 33 -1.24 -10.93 -19.48
CA SER A 33 -2.28 -11.10 -20.49
C SER A 33 -3.69 -10.81 -19.94
N VAL A 34 -3.98 -11.26 -18.72
CA VAL A 34 -5.27 -11.00 -18.05
C VAL A 34 -5.39 -9.52 -17.71
N LEU A 35 -4.32 -8.93 -17.18
CA LEU A 35 -4.24 -7.52 -16.81
C LEU A 35 -4.31 -6.58 -18.01
N SER A 36 -4.07 -7.06 -19.22
CA SER A 36 -4.13 -6.25 -20.44
C SER A 36 -5.52 -6.17 -21.06
N THR A 37 -6.45 -7.06 -20.68
CA THR A 37 -7.80 -7.10 -21.26
C THR A 37 -8.67 -5.90 -20.84
N PRO A 38 -9.39 -5.21 -21.76
CA PRO A 38 -10.24 -4.06 -21.43
C PRO A 38 -11.28 -4.32 -20.33
N ALA A 39 -11.91 -5.51 -20.36
CA ALA A 39 -12.94 -5.91 -19.39
C ALA A 39 -12.44 -5.93 -17.93
N GLN A 40 -11.13 -6.10 -17.71
CA GLN A 40 -10.55 -6.13 -16.37
C GLN A 40 -10.15 -4.75 -15.83
N LYS A 41 -10.36 -3.66 -16.60
CA LYS A 41 -9.94 -2.31 -16.19
C LYS A 41 -10.45 -1.94 -14.81
N LYS A 42 -11.76 -2.02 -14.62
CA LYS A 42 -12.41 -1.63 -13.37
C LYS A 42 -11.85 -2.44 -12.19
N HIS A 43 -11.81 -3.76 -12.33
CA HIS A 43 -11.30 -4.65 -11.28
C HIS A 43 -9.83 -4.40 -10.95
N PHE A 44 -9.02 -4.04 -11.94
CA PHE A 44 -7.62 -3.67 -11.72
C PHE A 44 -7.52 -2.37 -10.93
N SER A 45 -8.25 -1.33 -11.33
CA SER A 45 -8.27 -0.04 -10.61
C SER A 45 -8.78 -0.22 -9.17
N ASP A 46 -9.85 -1.00 -8.96
CA ASP A 46 -10.39 -1.31 -7.64
C ASP A 46 -9.34 -2.01 -6.75
N LEU A 47 -8.55 -2.93 -7.33
CA LEU A 47 -7.46 -3.58 -6.62
C LEU A 47 -6.34 -2.62 -6.25
N LEU A 48 -5.92 -1.74 -7.17
CA LEU A 48 -4.87 -0.76 -6.88
C LEU A 48 -5.27 0.16 -5.73
N GLU A 49 -6.51 0.66 -5.73
CA GLU A 49 -6.99 1.53 -4.66
C GLU A 49 -7.15 0.76 -3.34
N GLN A 50 -7.59 -0.50 -3.35
CA GLN A 50 -7.65 -1.30 -2.13
C GLN A 50 -6.26 -1.60 -1.55
N LEU A 51 -5.27 -1.92 -2.39
CA LEU A 51 -3.89 -2.15 -1.95
C LEU A 51 -3.26 -0.86 -1.40
N SER A 52 -3.50 0.27 -2.06
CA SER A 52 -3.05 1.60 -1.62
C SER A 52 -3.66 1.99 -0.27
N SER A 53 -4.97 1.86 -0.13
CA SER A 53 -5.69 2.13 1.11
C SER A 53 -5.21 1.24 2.27
N LEU A 54 -4.99 -0.05 1.98
CA LEU A 54 -4.47 -0.99 2.96
C LEU A 54 -3.02 -0.69 3.34
N PHE A 55 -2.18 -0.29 2.40
CA PHE A 55 -0.80 0.14 2.69
C PHE A 55 -0.76 1.34 3.64
N ARG A 56 -1.65 2.32 3.45
CA ARG A 56 -1.72 3.52 4.30
C ARG A 56 -2.30 3.26 5.69
N SER A 57 -3.16 2.26 5.84
CA SER A 57 -3.86 1.99 7.11
C SER A 57 -3.27 0.82 7.91
N ALA A 58 -2.54 -0.08 7.28
CA ALA A 58 -1.95 -1.24 7.96
C ALA A 58 -0.82 -0.82 8.91
N THR A 59 -0.73 -1.54 10.02
CA THR A 59 0.37 -1.48 10.99
C THR A 59 1.20 -2.75 11.00
N ASP A 60 0.76 -3.78 10.26
CA ASP A 60 1.46 -5.04 10.12
C ASP A 60 2.52 -4.96 9.02
N GLU A 61 3.79 -5.15 9.39
CA GLU A 61 4.93 -5.06 8.47
C GLU A 61 4.81 -6.00 7.25
N LYS A 62 4.30 -7.22 7.44
CA LYS A 62 4.14 -8.18 6.32
C LYS A 62 3.04 -7.75 5.37
N VAL A 63 1.93 -7.20 5.88
CA VAL A 63 0.88 -6.61 5.05
C VAL A 63 1.45 -5.43 4.24
N LEU A 64 2.18 -4.53 4.90
CA LEU A 64 2.82 -3.38 4.25
C LEU A 64 3.78 -3.81 3.14
N CYS A 65 4.69 -4.74 3.43
CA CYS A 65 5.64 -5.29 2.46
C CYS A 65 4.93 -5.95 1.27
N ASN A 66 3.91 -6.77 1.53
CA ASN A 66 3.15 -7.41 0.45
C ASN A 66 2.41 -6.41 -0.44
N CYS A 67 1.81 -5.36 0.14
CA CYS A 67 1.17 -4.29 -0.63
C CYS A 67 2.18 -3.55 -1.50
N CYS A 68 3.32 -3.13 -0.92
CA CYS A 68 4.37 -2.42 -1.64
C CYS A 68 4.95 -3.27 -2.78
N LEU A 69 5.29 -4.54 -2.51
CA LEU A 69 5.79 -5.48 -3.51
C LEU A 69 4.77 -5.72 -4.62
N SER A 70 3.49 -5.89 -4.26
CA SER A 70 2.43 -6.09 -5.25
C SER A 70 2.27 -4.87 -6.15
N LEU A 71 2.19 -3.66 -5.58
CA LEU A 71 2.12 -2.42 -6.36
C LEU A 71 3.35 -2.25 -7.25
N THR A 72 4.54 -2.57 -6.74
CA THR A 72 5.80 -2.53 -7.50
C THR A 72 5.80 -3.49 -8.68
N LEU A 73 5.37 -4.73 -8.48
CA LEU A 73 5.29 -5.73 -9.55
C LEU A 73 4.27 -5.34 -10.62
N LEU A 74 3.11 -4.84 -10.20
CA LEU A 74 2.08 -4.33 -11.12
C LEU A 74 2.56 -3.07 -11.87
N ALA A 75 3.36 -2.22 -11.24
CA ALA A 75 3.93 -1.02 -11.87
C ALA A 75 5.04 -1.36 -12.88
N LYS A 76 5.82 -2.42 -12.62
CA LYS A 76 6.92 -2.87 -13.49
C LYS A 76 6.49 -3.93 -14.51
N GLY A 77 5.25 -4.39 -14.45
CA GLY A 77 4.76 -5.47 -15.29
C GLY A 77 4.62 -5.10 -16.77
N GLU A 78 4.76 -6.09 -17.64
CA GLU A 78 4.55 -5.95 -19.09
C GLU A 78 3.06 -6.08 -19.44
N HIS A 79 2.24 -5.14 -18.96
CA HIS A 79 0.81 -5.07 -19.30
C HIS A 79 0.38 -3.63 -19.58
N THR A 80 -0.75 -3.46 -20.26
CA THR A 80 -1.25 -2.16 -20.72
C THR A 80 -1.64 -1.16 -19.61
N ARG A 81 -1.54 -1.57 -18.34
CA ARG A 81 -1.95 -0.82 -17.15
C ARG A 81 -0.83 -0.59 -16.14
N SER A 82 0.41 -0.89 -16.51
CA SER A 82 1.57 -0.70 -15.64
C SER A 82 1.77 0.75 -15.22
N SER A 83 1.48 1.69 -16.14
CA SER A 83 1.51 3.13 -15.84
C SER A 83 0.49 3.55 -14.76
N GLU A 84 -0.72 2.97 -14.76
CA GLU A 84 -1.73 3.24 -13.72
C GLU A 84 -1.22 2.79 -12.34
N ALA A 85 -0.65 1.59 -12.26
CA ALA A 85 -0.06 1.07 -11.04
C ALA A 85 1.17 1.90 -10.59
N PHE A 86 1.99 2.35 -11.52
CA PHE A 86 3.14 3.22 -11.23
C PHE A 86 2.71 4.57 -10.65
N VAL A 87 1.64 5.18 -11.15
CA VAL A 87 1.09 6.43 -10.60
C VAL A 87 0.65 6.24 -9.16
N VAL A 88 -0.07 5.15 -8.85
CA VAL A 88 -0.51 4.83 -7.47
C VAL A 88 0.69 4.59 -6.55
N LEU A 89 1.67 3.80 -6.99
CA LEU A 89 2.89 3.55 -6.22
C LEU A 89 3.64 4.85 -5.91
N LYS A 90 3.88 5.68 -6.94
CA LYS A 90 4.56 6.96 -6.77
C LYS A 90 3.81 7.89 -5.81
N ARG A 91 2.48 7.96 -5.94
CA ARG A 91 1.60 8.73 -5.04
C ARG A 91 1.79 8.30 -3.59
N ASP A 92 1.80 7.00 -3.32
CA ASP A 92 1.91 6.46 -1.97
C ASP A 92 3.31 6.66 -1.40
N THR A 93 4.36 6.45 -2.21
CA THR A 93 5.75 6.72 -1.79
C THR A 93 5.95 8.20 -1.45
N SER A 94 5.49 9.12 -2.30
CA SER A 94 5.59 10.55 -2.01
C SER A 94 4.83 10.92 -0.73
N ALA A 95 3.61 10.39 -0.54
CA ALA A 95 2.84 10.67 0.66
C ALA A 95 3.53 10.19 1.95
N VAL A 96 4.18 9.01 1.93
CA VAL A 96 4.96 8.52 3.08
C VAL A 96 6.18 9.39 3.34
N CYS A 97 6.92 9.79 2.30
CA CYS A 97 8.05 10.70 2.46
C CYS A 97 7.62 12.04 3.07
N ASP A 98 6.52 12.62 2.57
CA ASP A 98 5.97 13.89 3.07
C ASP A 98 5.49 13.76 4.53
N GLU A 99 4.92 12.61 4.91
CA GLU A 99 4.52 12.30 6.29
C GLU A 99 5.73 12.21 7.22
N VAL A 100 6.78 11.49 6.82
CA VAL A 100 8.03 11.38 7.60
C VAL A 100 8.69 12.75 7.77
N MET A 101 8.78 13.56 6.71
CA MET A 101 9.36 14.91 6.80
C MET A 101 8.58 15.79 7.76
N ARG A 102 7.24 15.81 7.66
CA ARG A 102 6.38 16.58 8.58
C ARG A 102 6.56 16.15 10.03
N SER A 103 6.58 14.84 10.30
CA SER A 103 6.78 14.34 11.66
C SER A 103 8.18 14.62 12.22
N LEU A 104 9.20 14.72 11.36
CA LEU A 104 10.54 15.16 11.78
C LEU A 104 10.57 16.65 12.11
N GLU A 105 9.92 17.49 11.31
CA GLU A 105 9.78 18.93 11.58
C GLU A 105 9.01 19.17 12.89
N GLU A 106 7.88 18.48 13.09
CA GLU A 106 7.10 18.54 14.34
C GLU A 106 7.92 18.08 15.55
N LYS A 107 8.73 17.03 15.41
CA LYS A 107 9.62 16.58 16.49
C LYS A 107 10.72 17.60 16.80
N ALA A 108 11.31 18.22 15.78
CA ALA A 108 12.32 19.26 15.96
C ALA A 108 11.74 20.49 16.68
N ASP A 109 10.51 20.87 16.38
CA ASP A 109 9.81 21.99 17.04
C ASP A 109 9.38 21.66 18.49
N LEU A 110 9.20 20.37 18.81
CA LEU A 110 8.78 19.88 20.13
C LEU A 110 9.94 19.55 21.08
N GLU A 111 11.21 19.69 20.67
CA GLU A 111 12.36 19.48 21.56
C GLU A 111 12.35 20.42 22.81
N ASP A 112 11.50 21.45 22.81
CA ASP A 112 11.25 22.36 23.95
C ASP A 112 10.05 21.98 24.84
N GLN A 113 9.20 21.01 24.46
CA GLN A 113 8.03 20.57 25.25
C GLN A 113 7.80 19.06 25.17
N LYS A 114 7.76 18.41 26.34
CA LYS A 114 7.44 16.99 26.61
C LYS A 114 6.74 16.28 25.44
N GLU A 115 7.47 15.41 24.74
CA GLU A 115 6.98 14.65 23.57
C GLU A 115 5.60 14.01 23.84
N SER A 116 4.66 14.22 22.91
CA SER A 116 3.35 13.57 22.93
C SER A 116 3.48 12.14 22.40
N SER A 117 2.97 11.15 23.14
CA SER A 117 2.98 9.73 22.76
C SER A 117 2.35 9.46 21.39
N ASP A 118 1.40 10.30 20.98
CA ASP A 118 0.69 10.16 19.71
C ASP A 118 1.58 10.53 18.52
N VAL A 119 2.47 11.52 18.69
CA VAL A 119 3.43 11.95 17.65
C VAL A 119 4.48 10.86 17.43
N GLU A 120 4.96 10.23 18.51
CA GLU A 120 5.90 9.11 18.42
C GLU A 120 5.30 7.89 17.71
N LEU A 121 4.05 7.55 18.04
CA LEU A 121 3.34 6.45 17.39
C LEU A 121 3.12 6.71 15.90
N SER A 122 2.70 7.93 15.52
CA SER A 122 2.52 8.33 14.12
C SER A 122 3.83 8.27 13.35
N PHE A 123 4.89 8.84 13.91
CA PHE A 123 6.22 8.82 13.31
C PHE A 123 6.75 7.40 13.13
N GLY A 124 6.60 6.54 14.15
CA GLY A 124 6.99 5.14 14.08
C GLY A 124 6.26 4.37 12.97
N GLN A 125 4.97 4.65 12.76
CA GLN A 125 4.21 4.06 11.66
C GLN A 125 4.66 4.56 10.29
N ALA A 126 4.94 5.86 10.15
CA ALA A 126 5.46 6.43 8.91
C ALA A 126 6.84 5.83 8.56
N LEU A 127 7.74 5.68 9.53
CA LEU A 127 9.03 5.02 9.35
C LEU A 127 8.89 3.54 8.97
N LEU A 128 7.95 2.82 9.58
CA LEU A 128 7.70 1.43 9.23
C LEU A 128 7.28 1.30 7.75
N ARG A 129 6.42 2.20 7.25
CA ARG A 129 6.04 2.23 5.84
C ARG A 129 7.21 2.62 4.94
N LEU A 130 8.02 3.59 5.35
CA LEU A 130 9.21 3.99 4.60
C LEU A 130 10.22 2.85 4.47
N SER A 131 10.35 2.00 5.50
CA SER A 131 11.30 0.88 5.51
C SER A 131 10.99 -0.23 4.49
N VAL A 132 9.76 -0.28 3.96
CA VAL A 132 9.33 -1.31 3.01
C VAL A 132 9.16 -0.80 1.58
N ILE A 133 9.40 0.49 1.34
CA ILE A 133 9.45 1.12 0.01
C ILE A 133 10.83 0.87 -0.60
#